data_AF-A0A1B8QD58-F1
#
_entry.id   AF-A0A1B8QD58-F1
#
_cell.length_a   1.000
_cell.length_b   1.000
_cell.length_c   1.000
_cell.angle_alpha   90.00
_cell.angle_beta   90.00
_cell.angle_gamma   90.00
#
_symmetry.space_group_name_H-M   'P 1'
#
loop_
_entity.id
_entity.type
_entity.pdbx_description
1 polymer ?
#
loop_
_entity_poly.entity_id
_entity_poly.type
_entity_poly.pdbx_seq_one_letter_code
_entity_poly.pdbx_strand_id
1 'polypeptide(L)'
;MYWLLGVAAVGVVAWLSSEENNARNDYYAKSDRLAKETQARQQELKTLRANRALAKDYYQHIELHHASVQTANACYKLYEDHKKLFKMIANREKLLGEQIGKLKQQRDLVTGTEKQAIREQLTQTRDFLAQAKSQRQALFNEKSRLLEQLRTINQQTRDLKTYIGQHCGQKGRDWYARIEQRKTM
;
A
#
# COMPACT_ATOMS: atom_id res chain seq x y z
N MET A 1 -57.96 -53.32 35.26
CA MET A 1 -58.42 -53.93 36.54
C MET A 1 -58.00 -52.97 37.66
N TYR A 2 -58.95 -52.57 38.53
CA TYR A 2 -58.88 -51.52 39.58
C TYR A 2 -58.77 -50.07 39.04
N TRP A 3 -59.87 -49.32 38.79
CA TRP A 3 -60.76 -48.59 39.73
C TRP A 3 -60.01 -47.85 40.84
N LEU A 4 -60.06 -46.50 40.81
CA LEU A 4 -60.61 -45.68 41.90
C LEU A 4 -60.72 -44.21 41.46
N LEU A 5 -61.97 -43.81 41.18
CA LEU A 5 -62.44 -42.44 41.23
C LEU A 5 -62.25 -41.91 42.67
N GLY A 6 -61.33 -40.96 42.83
CA GLY A 6 -61.18 -40.17 44.05
C GLY A 6 -61.75 -38.77 43.85
N VAL A 7 -63.01 -38.57 44.24
CA VAL A 7 -63.70 -37.27 44.26
C VAL A 7 -63.10 -36.43 45.40
N ALA A 8 -62.25 -35.46 45.07
CA ALA A 8 -62.00 -34.24 45.86
C ALA A 8 -61.05 -33.30 45.08
N ALA A 9 -61.42 -32.87 43.86
CA ALA A 9 -60.44 -32.12 43.07
C ALA A 9 -60.99 -31.12 42.06
N VAL A 10 -62.29 -30.86 41.93
CA VAL A 10 -62.72 -29.88 40.91
C VAL A 10 -62.21 -28.46 41.25
N GLY A 11 -62.15 -28.09 42.54
CA GLY A 11 -61.56 -26.82 42.98
C GLY A 11 -60.03 -26.78 42.95
N VAL A 12 -59.35 -27.85 43.40
CA VAL A 12 -57.88 -27.92 43.48
C VAL A 12 -57.24 -28.20 42.11
N VAL A 13 -57.88 -28.99 41.24
CA VAL A 13 -57.42 -29.21 39.85
C VAL A 13 -57.76 -28.02 38.97
N ALA A 14 -58.87 -27.31 39.17
CA ALA A 14 -59.11 -26.04 38.47
C ALA A 14 -58.11 -24.95 38.91
N TRP A 15 -57.74 -24.90 40.18
CA TRP A 15 -56.76 -23.95 40.69
C TRP A 15 -55.32 -24.30 40.25
N LEU A 16 -54.91 -25.58 40.37
CA LEU A 16 -53.63 -26.06 39.84
C LEU A 16 -53.56 -25.93 38.31
N SER A 17 -54.63 -26.24 37.57
CA SER A 17 -54.63 -26.09 36.10
C SER A 17 -54.66 -24.62 35.67
N SER A 18 -55.27 -23.73 36.46
CA SER A 18 -55.21 -22.27 36.24
C SER A 18 -53.81 -21.72 36.55
N GLU A 19 -53.20 -22.15 37.65
CA GLU A 19 -51.86 -21.71 38.07
C GLU A 19 -50.78 -22.28 37.15
N GLU A 20 -50.90 -23.54 36.74
CA GLU A 20 -50.06 -24.17 35.72
C GLU A 20 -50.23 -23.53 34.34
N ASN A 21 -51.46 -23.21 33.90
CA ASN A 21 -51.67 -22.51 32.63
C ASN A 21 -51.10 -21.08 32.68
N ASN A 22 -51.25 -20.37 33.80
CA ASN A 22 -50.68 -19.05 33.96
C ASN A 22 -49.15 -19.10 34.00
N ALA A 23 -48.56 -20.05 34.73
CA ALA A 23 -47.11 -20.26 34.77
C ALA A 23 -46.54 -20.68 33.41
N ARG A 24 -47.27 -21.52 32.66
CA ARG A 24 -46.91 -21.93 31.30
C ARG A 24 -46.96 -20.75 30.33
N ASN A 25 -48.03 -19.95 30.37
CA ASN A 25 -48.18 -18.77 29.53
C ASN A 25 -47.10 -17.71 29.85
N ASP A 26 -46.83 -17.47 31.13
CA ASP A 26 -45.78 -16.56 31.58
C ASP A 26 -44.37 -17.06 31.19
N TYR A 27 -44.11 -18.37 31.30
CA TYR A 27 -42.88 -18.99 30.84
C TYR A 27 -42.67 -18.81 29.34
N TYR A 28 -43.67 -19.14 28.51
CA TYR A 28 -43.56 -18.99 27.06
C TYR A 28 -43.43 -17.52 26.63
N ALA A 29 -44.15 -16.60 27.29
CA ALA A 29 -44.01 -15.17 27.03
C ALA A 29 -42.61 -14.64 27.40
N LYS A 30 -42.06 -15.05 28.54
CA LYS A 30 -40.69 -14.70 28.96
C LYS A 30 -39.64 -15.34 28.06
N SER A 31 -39.84 -16.60 27.67
CA SER A 31 -38.94 -17.34 26.79
C SER A 31 -38.89 -16.72 25.39
N ASP A 32 -40.04 -16.40 24.79
CA ASP A 32 -40.13 -15.74 23.49
C ASP A 32 -39.50 -14.34 23.53
N ARG A 33 -39.77 -13.55 24.59
CA ARG A 33 -39.15 -12.25 24.79
C ARG A 33 -37.63 -12.36 24.91
N LEU A 34 -37.12 -13.28 25.71
CA LEU A 34 -35.69 -13.50 25.90
C LEU A 34 -35.02 -13.99 24.60
N ALA A 35 -35.67 -14.87 23.85
CA ALA A 35 -35.17 -15.35 22.56
C ALA A 35 -35.05 -14.20 21.55
N LYS A 36 -36.08 -13.36 21.42
CA LYS A 36 -36.07 -12.16 20.57
C LYS A 36 -35.00 -11.17 20.99
N GLU A 37 -34.87 -10.89 22.29
CA GLU A 37 -33.84 -9.99 22.81
C GLU A 37 -32.43 -10.54 22.58
N THR A 38 -32.21 -11.84 22.83
CA THR A 38 -30.93 -12.50 22.59
C THR A 38 -30.56 -12.45 21.11
N GLN A 39 -31.50 -12.71 20.21
CA GLN A 39 -31.26 -12.61 18.76
C GLN A 39 -30.92 -11.17 18.35
N ALA A 40 -31.64 -10.17 18.87
CA ALA A 40 -31.38 -8.77 18.61
C ALA A 40 -29.98 -8.36 19.10
N ARG A 41 -29.60 -8.76 20.32
CA ARG A 41 -28.26 -8.51 20.89
C ARG A 41 -27.15 -9.22 20.12
N GLN A 42 -27.37 -10.45 19.67
CA GLN A 42 -26.40 -11.16 18.83
C GLN A 42 -26.21 -10.46 17.49
N GLN A 43 -27.29 -9.96 16.88
CA GLN A 43 -27.21 -9.20 15.64
C GLN A 43 -26.48 -7.86 15.85
N GLU A 44 -26.77 -7.15 16.95
CA GLU A 44 -26.08 -5.92 17.36
C GLU A 44 -24.57 -6.16 17.57
N LEU A 45 -24.20 -7.24 18.25
CA LEU A 45 -22.78 -7.60 18.43
C LEU A 45 -22.10 -7.94 17.10
N LYS A 46 -22.78 -8.63 16.19
CA LYS A 46 -22.24 -8.93 14.85
C LYS A 46 -22.00 -7.65 14.05
N THR A 47 -22.95 -6.72 14.04
CA THR A 47 -22.81 -5.44 13.32
C THR A 47 -21.72 -4.56 13.93
N LEU A 48 -21.64 -4.46 15.26
CA LEU A 48 -20.58 -3.72 15.95
C LEU A 48 -19.19 -4.29 15.64
N ARG A 49 -19.03 -5.62 15.65
CA ARG A 49 -17.76 -6.28 15.31
C ARG A 49 -17.37 -6.05 13.85
N ALA A 50 -18.31 -6.20 12.92
CA ALA A 50 -18.07 -5.94 11.50
C ALA A 50 -17.65 -4.48 11.25
N ASN A 51 -18.34 -3.52 11.88
CA ASN A 51 -18.02 -2.10 11.76
C ASN A 51 -16.64 -1.76 12.35
N ARG A 52 -16.26 -2.36 13.48
CA ARG A 52 -14.91 -2.20 14.06
C ARG A 52 -13.83 -2.79 13.15
N ALA A 53 -14.07 -3.95 12.55
CA ALA A 53 -13.14 -4.57 11.61
C ALA A 53 -12.92 -3.67 10.39
N LEU A 54 -13.99 -3.21 9.74
CA LEU A 54 -13.92 -2.29 8.60
C LEU A 54 -13.22 -0.96 8.95
N ALA A 55 -13.46 -0.43 10.15
CA ALA A 55 -12.80 0.79 10.60
C ALA A 55 -11.30 0.58 10.83
N LYS A 56 -10.90 -0.54 11.45
CA LYS A 56 -9.49 -0.88 11.64
C LYS A 56 -8.79 -1.05 10.28
N ASP A 57 -9.40 -1.81 9.38
CA ASP A 57 -8.88 -2.01 8.02
C ASP A 57 -8.71 -0.67 7.30
N TYR A 58 -9.71 0.21 7.37
CA TYR A 58 -9.62 1.56 6.80
C TYR A 58 -8.36 2.31 7.25
N TYR A 59 -8.14 2.45 8.56
CA TYR A 59 -7.00 3.24 9.05
C TYR A 59 -5.65 2.61 8.68
N GLN A 60 -5.53 1.28 8.76
CA GLN A 60 -4.31 0.58 8.36
C GLN A 60 -3.98 0.80 6.88
N HIS A 61 -4.98 0.70 6.00
CA HIS A 61 -4.76 0.87 4.57
C HIS A 61 -4.50 2.35 4.20
N ILE A 62 -5.08 3.31 4.93
CA ILE A 62 -4.79 4.74 4.76
C ILE A 62 -3.34 5.08 5.10
N GLU A 63 -2.84 4.57 6.23
CA GLU A 63 -1.44 4.74 6.63
C GLU A 63 -0.50 4.12 5.59
N LEU A 64 -0.81 2.90 5.13
CA LEU A 64 -0.04 2.23 4.10
C LEU A 64 -0.09 2.99 2.77
N HIS A 65 -1.24 3.52 2.37
CA HIS A 65 -1.38 4.33 1.16
C HIS A 65 -0.54 5.59 1.24
N HIS A 66 -0.55 6.29 2.37
CA HIS A 66 0.29 7.48 2.57
C HIS A 66 1.78 7.14 2.49
N ALA A 67 2.22 6.07 3.16
CA ALA A 67 3.60 5.60 3.08
C ALA A 67 3.98 5.21 1.63
N SER A 68 3.10 4.49 0.94
CA SER A 68 3.30 4.09 -0.46
C SER A 68 3.47 5.29 -1.40
N VAL A 69 2.66 6.34 -1.23
CA VAL A 69 2.81 7.61 -1.99
C VAL A 69 4.16 8.27 -1.69
N GLN A 70 4.59 8.32 -0.43
CA GLN A 70 5.89 8.90 -0.06
C GLN A 70 7.04 8.13 -0.70
N THR A 71 7.00 6.79 -0.65
CA THR A 71 8.00 5.95 -1.29
C THR A 71 7.99 6.13 -2.81
N ALA A 72 6.82 6.20 -3.46
CA ALA A 72 6.71 6.45 -4.89
C ALA A 72 7.35 7.79 -5.29
N ASN A 73 7.12 8.85 -4.51
CA ASN A 73 7.76 10.16 -4.70
C ASN A 73 9.28 10.09 -4.55
N ALA A 74 9.78 9.34 -3.55
CA ALA A 74 11.22 9.14 -3.37
C ALA A 74 11.85 8.35 -4.53
N CYS A 75 11.20 7.28 -4.99
CA CYS A 75 11.63 6.52 -6.17
C CYS A 75 11.65 7.39 -7.44
N TYR A 76 10.65 8.25 -7.63
CA TYR A 76 10.62 9.18 -8.75
C TYR A 76 11.79 10.17 -8.69
N LYS A 77 12.06 10.75 -7.51
CA LYS A 77 13.19 11.66 -7.32
C LYS A 77 14.53 10.96 -7.63
N LEU A 78 14.72 9.75 -7.12
CA LEU A 78 15.91 8.94 -7.39
C LEU A 78 16.07 8.67 -8.91
N TYR A 79 14.99 8.37 -9.61
CA TYR A 79 15.00 8.18 -11.06
C TYR A 79 15.38 9.46 -11.82
N GLU A 80 14.86 10.62 -11.42
CA GLU A 80 15.25 11.91 -12.01
C GLU A 80 16.72 12.26 -11.72
N ASP A 81 17.20 12.02 -10.51
CA ASP A 81 18.60 12.26 -10.16
C ASP A 81 19.54 11.30 -10.91
N HIS A 82 19.13 10.04 -11.12
CA HIS A 82 19.82 9.10 -12.00
C HIS A 82 19.92 9.64 -13.44
N LYS A 83 18.83 10.18 -14.01
CA LYS A 83 18.85 10.78 -15.36
C LYS A 83 19.83 11.95 -15.44
N LYS A 84 19.87 12.82 -14.42
CA LYS A 84 20.81 13.94 -14.35
C LYS A 84 22.25 13.43 -14.31
N LEU A 85 22.55 12.48 -13.42
CA LEU A 85 23.87 11.88 -13.29
C LEU A 85 24.35 11.26 -14.61
N PHE A 86 23.48 10.49 -15.28
CA PHE A 86 23.79 9.90 -16.58
C PHE A 86 24.15 10.97 -17.62
N LYS A 87 23.39 12.08 -17.68
CA LYS A 87 23.68 13.21 -18.58
C LYS A 87 25.00 13.90 -18.24
N MET A 88 25.31 14.07 -16.96
CA MET A 88 26.58 14.66 -16.51
C MET A 88 27.77 13.81 -16.94
N ILE A 89 27.69 12.48 -16.77
CA ILE A 89 28.76 11.57 -17.19
C ILE A 89 28.91 11.54 -18.71
N ALA A 90 27.80 11.52 -19.46
CA ALA A 90 27.84 11.61 -20.92
C ALA A 90 28.50 12.92 -21.40
N ASN A 91 28.21 14.04 -20.74
CA ASN A 91 28.88 15.32 -21.03
C ASN A 91 30.38 15.26 -20.70
N ARG A 92 30.76 14.65 -19.57
CA ARG A 92 32.16 14.45 -19.19
C ARG A 92 32.90 13.60 -20.23
N GLU A 93 32.30 12.52 -20.73
CA GLU A 93 32.87 11.70 -21.82
C GLU A 93 33.16 12.54 -23.06
N LYS A 94 32.20 13.39 -23.46
CA LYS A 94 32.37 14.29 -24.61
C LYS A 94 33.54 15.24 -24.41
N LEU A 95 33.60 15.94 -23.27
CA LEU A 95 34.66 16.90 -22.95
C LEU A 95 36.04 16.24 -22.91
N LEU A 96 36.15 15.04 -22.32
CA LEU A 96 37.40 14.27 -22.30
C LEU A 96 37.82 13.86 -23.72
N GLY A 97 36.86 13.48 -24.58
CA GLY A 97 37.13 13.18 -25.99
C GLY A 97 37.67 14.39 -26.76
N GLU A 98 37.08 15.57 -26.56
CA GLU A 98 37.55 16.84 -27.14
C GLU A 98 38.95 17.21 -26.62
N GLN A 99 39.20 17.05 -25.31
CA GLN A 99 40.50 17.30 -24.70
C GLN A 99 41.59 16.38 -25.27
N ILE A 100 41.30 15.08 -25.46
CA ILE A 100 42.21 14.15 -26.13
C ILE A 100 42.54 14.63 -27.55
N GLY A 101 41.54 15.14 -28.29
CA GLY A 101 41.75 15.72 -29.61
C GLY A 101 42.74 16.89 -29.58
N LYS A 102 42.53 17.84 -28.67
CA LYS A 102 43.41 19.01 -28.48
C LYS A 102 44.83 18.61 -28.06
N LEU A 103 44.97 17.70 -27.10
CA LEU A 103 46.27 17.21 -26.64
C LEU A 103 47.04 16.49 -27.76
N LYS A 104 46.35 15.74 -28.64
CA LYS A 104 46.99 15.13 -29.83
C LYS A 104 47.55 16.20 -30.76
N GLN A 105 46.76 17.23 -31.08
CA GLN A 105 47.22 18.34 -31.92
C GLN A 105 48.44 19.05 -31.30
N GLN A 106 48.40 19.34 -30.00
CA GLN A 106 49.52 19.98 -29.29
C GLN A 106 50.79 19.09 -29.30
N ARG A 107 50.64 17.80 -29.03
CA ARG A 107 51.74 16.81 -29.06
C ARG A 107 52.45 16.78 -30.42
N ASP A 108 51.71 16.97 -31.50
CA ASP A 108 52.24 16.89 -32.86
C ASP A 108 53.03 18.17 -33.25
N LEU A 109 52.83 19.27 -32.52
CA LEU A 109 53.52 20.55 -32.72
C LEU A 109 54.78 20.73 -31.87
N VAL A 110 54.95 19.95 -30.80
CA VAL A 110 56.09 20.09 -29.86
C VAL A 110 57.06 18.91 -29.95
N THR A 111 58.27 19.10 -29.40
CA THR A 111 59.33 18.07 -29.38
C THR A 111 59.96 17.95 -27.98
N GLY A 112 60.82 16.95 -27.79
CA GLY A 112 61.56 16.78 -26.55
C GLY A 112 60.68 16.53 -25.31
N THR A 113 61.03 17.17 -24.21
CA THR A 113 60.41 16.99 -22.89
C THR A 113 58.94 17.41 -22.86
N GLU A 114 58.56 18.48 -23.56
CA GLU A 114 57.16 18.93 -23.66
C GLU A 114 56.27 17.88 -24.32
N LYS A 115 56.78 17.23 -25.37
CA LYS A 115 56.07 16.13 -26.04
C LYS A 115 55.82 14.96 -25.10
N GLN A 116 56.76 14.67 -24.21
CA GLN A 116 56.63 13.60 -23.22
C GLN A 116 55.59 13.96 -22.15
N ALA A 117 55.59 15.19 -21.64
CA ALA A 117 54.56 15.66 -20.70
C ALA A 117 53.15 15.57 -21.30
N ILE A 118 52.96 15.93 -22.57
CA ILE A 118 51.66 15.81 -23.25
C ILE A 118 51.26 14.33 -23.43
N ARG A 119 52.22 13.43 -23.67
CA ARG A 119 51.94 11.98 -23.74
C ARG A 119 51.42 11.45 -22.40
N GLU A 120 52.00 11.88 -21.29
CA GLU A 120 51.54 11.50 -19.95
C GLU A 120 50.13 12.04 -19.66
N GLN A 121 49.86 13.30 -19.99
CA GLN A 121 48.52 13.88 -19.90
C GLN A 121 47.50 13.14 -20.78
N LEU A 122 47.90 12.72 -21.99
CA LEU A 122 47.06 11.90 -22.88
C LEU A 122 46.72 10.55 -22.26
N THR A 123 47.68 9.89 -21.59
CA THR A 123 47.44 8.63 -20.88
C THR A 123 46.43 8.84 -19.76
N GLN A 124 46.66 9.82 -18.88
CA GLN A 124 45.73 10.13 -17.79
C GLN A 124 44.32 10.47 -18.28
N THR A 125 44.21 11.29 -19.34
CA THR A 125 42.90 11.67 -19.91
C THR A 125 42.16 10.48 -20.52
N ARG A 126 42.89 9.53 -21.13
CA ARG A 126 42.30 8.27 -21.63
C ARG A 126 41.79 7.39 -20.49
N ASP A 127 42.51 7.32 -19.38
CA ASP A 127 42.08 6.55 -18.22
C ASP A 127 40.79 7.13 -17.63
N PHE A 128 40.72 8.46 -17.48
CA PHE A 128 39.48 9.13 -17.06
C PHE A 128 38.32 8.89 -18.05
N LEU A 129 38.59 8.87 -19.36
CA LEU A 129 37.58 8.57 -20.36
C LEU A 129 37.09 7.12 -20.25
N ALA A 130 37.98 6.15 -20.03
CA ALA A 130 37.62 4.76 -19.83
C ALA A 130 36.76 4.58 -18.57
N GLN A 131 37.15 5.23 -17.47
CA GLN A 131 36.36 5.24 -16.22
C GLN A 131 34.96 5.85 -16.45
N ALA A 132 34.87 6.96 -17.17
CA ALA A 132 33.59 7.60 -17.46
C ALA A 132 32.65 6.69 -18.28
N LYS A 133 33.18 6.03 -19.32
CA LYS A 133 32.45 5.05 -20.12
C LYS A 133 31.95 3.88 -19.29
N SER A 134 32.80 3.34 -18.42
CA SER A 134 32.42 2.26 -17.50
C SER A 134 31.28 2.67 -16.57
N GLN A 135 31.39 3.85 -15.94
CA GLN A 135 30.33 4.41 -15.09
C GLN A 135 29.02 4.61 -15.83
N ARG A 136 29.07 5.13 -17.07
CA ARG A 136 27.86 5.32 -17.88
C ARG A 136 27.20 3.99 -18.26
N GLN A 137 27.99 2.96 -18.57
CA GLN A 137 27.47 1.63 -18.86
C GLN A 137 26.78 1.02 -17.63
N ALA A 138 27.37 1.17 -16.44
CA ALA A 138 26.76 0.70 -15.19
C ALA A 138 25.40 1.38 -14.93
N LEU A 139 25.34 2.71 -15.09
CA LEU A 139 24.09 3.47 -14.94
C LEU A 139 23.05 3.11 -16.00
N PHE A 140 23.49 2.82 -17.24
CA PHE A 140 22.56 2.37 -18.28
C PHE A 140 21.81 1.11 -17.86
N ASN A 141 22.51 0.14 -17.25
CA ASN A 141 21.93 -1.11 -16.77
C ASN A 141 20.97 -0.88 -15.58
N GLU A 142 21.25 0.12 -14.74
CA GLU A 142 20.44 0.42 -13.56
C GLU A 142 19.12 1.14 -13.90
N LYS A 143 19.06 1.90 -15.01
CA LYS A 143 17.90 2.67 -15.43
C LYS A 143 16.61 1.84 -15.49
N SER A 144 16.66 0.68 -16.15
CA SER A 144 15.49 -0.18 -16.35
C SER A 144 14.94 -0.68 -15.02
N ARG A 145 15.82 -1.01 -14.07
CA ARG A 145 15.45 -1.45 -12.72
C ARG A 145 14.71 -0.34 -11.96
N LEU A 146 15.25 0.87 -11.96
CA LEU A 146 14.63 2.01 -11.25
C LEU A 146 13.25 2.36 -11.85
N LEU A 147 13.14 2.34 -13.17
CA LEU A 147 11.88 2.59 -13.85
C LEU A 147 10.83 1.53 -13.52
N GLU A 148 11.22 0.25 -13.48
CA GLU A 148 10.31 -0.84 -13.15
C GLU A 148 9.85 -0.81 -11.70
N GLN A 149 10.74 -0.50 -10.76
CA GLN A 149 10.39 -0.27 -9.35
C GLN A 149 9.39 0.88 -9.21
N LEU A 150 9.62 1.99 -9.90
CA LEU A 150 8.71 3.14 -9.89
C LEU A 150 7.34 2.78 -10.48
N ARG A 151 7.28 2.01 -11.56
CA ARG A 151 6.01 1.55 -12.14
C ARG A 151 5.27 0.62 -11.19
N THR A 152 5.97 -0.35 -10.63
CA THR A 152 5.42 -1.33 -9.69
C THR A 152 4.81 -0.64 -8.49
N ILE A 153 5.54 0.27 -7.83
CA ILE A 153 5.02 0.95 -6.64
C ILE A 153 3.81 1.83 -6.99
N ASN A 154 3.86 2.56 -8.09
CA ASN A 154 2.72 3.37 -8.54
C ASN A 154 1.47 2.52 -8.81
N GLN A 155 1.65 1.34 -9.41
CA GLN A 155 0.55 0.42 -9.65
C GLN A 155 -0.03 -0.09 -8.33
N GLN A 156 0.82 -0.56 -7.41
CA GLN A 156 0.40 -1.01 -6.09
C GLN A 156 -0.32 0.09 -5.28
N THR A 157 0.16 1.34 -5.34
CA THR A 157 -0.51 2.48 -4.69
C THR A 157 -1.90 2.72 -5.29
N ARG A 158 -2.04 2.63 -6.62
CA ARG A 158 -3.33 2.78 -7.31
C ARG A 158 -4.30 1.67 -6.92
N ASP A 159 -3.82 0.43 -6.88
CA ASP A 159 -4.62 -0.73 -6.51
C ASP A 159 -5.07 -0.63 -5.05
N LEU A 160 -4.17 -0.23 -4.14
CA LEU A 160 -4.49 0.03 -2.73
C LEU A 160 -5.55 1.13 -2.57
N LYS A 161 -5.42 2.23 -3.32
CA LYS A 161 -6.43 3.31 -3.32
C LYS A 161 -7.81 2.78 -3.75
N THR A 162 -7.87 1.97 -4.81
CA THR A 162 -9.11 1.33 -5.26
C THR A 162 -9.67 0.37 -4.22
N TYR A 163 -8.80 -0.44 -3.60
CA TYR A 163 -9.17 -1.39 -2.56
C TYR A 163 -9.82 -0.67 -1.36
N ILE A 164 -9.24 0.43 -0.89
CA ILE A 164 -9.81 1.23 0.20
C ILE A 164 -11.23 1.71 -0.15
N GLY A 165 -11.44 2.16 -1.39
CA GLY A 165 -12.76 2.59 -1.85
C GLY A 165 -13.80 1.48 -1.88
N GLN A 166 -13.40 0.24 -2.18
CA GLN A 166 -14.31 -0.89 -2.37
C GLN A 166 -14.54 -1.71 -1.10
N HIS A 167 -13.54 -1.85 -0.24
CA HIS A 167 -13.53 -2.84 0.84
C HIS A 167 -13.54 -2.25 2.26
N CYS A 168 -13.29 -0.95 2.45
CA CYS A 168 -13.21 -0.33 3.79
C CYS A 168 -14.51 0.36 4.24
N GLY A 169 -15.67 -0.09 3.73
CA GLY A 169 -16.99 0.44 4.09
C GLY A 169 -17.20 1.91 3.66
N GLN A 170 -18.11 2.61 4.36
CA GLN A 170 -18.49 3.98 3.98
C GLN A 170 -17.33 4.98 4.05
N LYS A 171 -16.49 4.88 5.10
CA LYS A 171 -15.31 5.75 5.26
C LYS A 171 -14.35 5.64 4.07
N GLY A 172 -14.13 4.42 3.58
CA GLY A 172 -13.31 4.14 2.40
C GLY A 172 -13.87 4.79 1.14
N ARG A 173 -15.18 4.64 0.89
CA ARG A 173 -15.88 5.26 -0.24
C ARG A 173 -15.80 6.79 -0.20
N ASP A 174 -16.08 7.40 0.95
CA ASP A 174 -16.04 8.86 1.13
C ASP A 174 -14.63 9.41 0.94
N TRP A 175 -13.61 8.69 1.42
CA TRP A 175 -12.21 9.03 1.19
C TRP A 175 -11.84 8.95 -0.30
N TYR A 176 -12.21 7.87 -0.98
CA TYR A 176 -11.93 7.68 -2.41
C TYR A 176 -12.58 8.77 -3.25
N ALA A 177 -13.87 9.07 -3.01
CA ALA A 177 -14.61 10.11 -3.70
C ALA A 177 -13.95 11.49 -3.54
N ARG A 178 -13.52 11.84 -2.33
CA ARG A 178 -12.79 13.11 -2.06
C ARG A 178 -11.48 13.20 -2.83
N ILE A 179 -10.74 12.09 -2.97
CA ILE A 179 -9.48 12.09 -3.74
C ILE A 179 -9.73 12.25 -5.23
N GLU A 180 -10.73 11.55 -5.80
CA GLU A 180 -11.03 11.67 -7.22
C GLU A 180 -11.56 13.07 -7.58
N GLN A 181 -12.38 13.69 -6.73
CA GLN A 181 -12.82 15.08 -6.91
C GLN A 181 -11.66 16.08 -6.98
N ARG A 182 -10.60 15.88 -6.17
CA ARG A 182 -9.40 16.74 -6.20
C ARG A 182 -8.57 16.60 -7.47
N LYS A 183 -8.75 15.53 -8.25
CA LYS A 183 -8.06 15.36 -9.54
C LYS A 183 -8.75 16.04 -10.70
N THR A 184 -10.06 16.26 -10.57
CA THR A 184 -10.90 16.86 -11.61
C THR A 184 -11.05 18.37 -11.49
N MET A 185 -10.63 18.95 -10.36
CA MET A 185 -10.46 20.40 -10.16
C MET A 185 -9.06 20.82 -10.59
#